data_AF-A0A537Z6B0-F1
#
_entry.id   AF-A0A537Z6B0-F1
#
_cell.length_a   1.000
_cell.length_b   1.000
_cell.length_c   1.000
_cell.angle_alpha   90.00
_cell.angle_beta   90.00
_cell.angle_gamma   90.00
#
_symmetry.space_group_name_H-M   'P 1'
#
loop_
_entity.id
_entity.type
_entity.pdbx_description
1 polymer ?
#
loop_
_entity_poly.entity_id
_entity_poly.type
_entity_poly.pdbx_seq_one_letter_code
_entity_poly.pdbx_strand_id
1 'polypeptide(L)'
;MISILGLLLMKLSSNRGVAIAISLGVLMTMVASITLLPAVLGFVGRNIDKLGLPHRRRATEQPRASIWYRWSRVLQRRPWPAVIIGFAVLLVLAAPVVSMRLGFADAGNRPTSDTTRQAYDLLSRGFGKGFNGPLLLAAKTPGGPADASALGHLRATNA
;
A
#
# COMPACT_ATOMS: atom_id res chain seq x y z
N MET A 1 -3.37 -13.43 4.83
CA MET A 1 -4.81 -13.38 4.51
C MET A 1 -5.58 -12.42 5.42
N ILE A 2 -5.43 -12.53 6.75
CA ILE A 2 -6.14 -11.67 7.73
C ILE A 2 -5.88 -10.16 7.52
N SER A 3 -4.65 -9.75 7.17
CA SER A 3 -4.35 -8.34 6.89
C SER A 3 -4.97 -7.79 5.59
N ILE A 4 -5.20 -8.64 4.58
CA ILE A 4 -5.82 -8.24 3.29
C ILE A 4 -7.33 -8.04 3.48
N LEU A 5 -7.93 -8.73 4.46
CA LEU A 5 -9.33 -8.56 4.83
C LEU A 5 -9.65 -7.12 5.27
N GLY A 6 -8.67 -6.37 5.80
CA GLY A 6 -8.82 -4.95 6.12
C GLY A 6 -9.10 -4.06 4.90
N LEU A 7 -8.71 -4.47 3.70
CA LEU A 7 -9.00 -3.73 2.46
C LEU A 7 -10.47 -3.84 2.02
N LEU A 8 -11.22 -4.85 2.49
CA LEU A 8 -12.66 -4.98 2.22
C LEU A 8 -13.50 -3.91 2.96
N LEU A 9 -12.97 -3.32 4.04
CA LEU A 9 -13.62 -2.21 4.75
C LEU A 9 -13.58 -0.90 3.93
N MET A 10 -12.54 -0.72 3.10
CA MET A 10 -12.52 0.31 2.07
C MET A 10 -13.41 -0.14 0.91
N LYS A 11 -14.67 0.32 0.89
CA LYS A 11 -15.73 0.05 -0.12
C LYS A 11 -15.39 0.49 -1.57
N LEU A 12 -14.13 0.47 -2.00
CA LEU A 12 -13.73 0.71 -3.39
C LEU A 12 -13.87 -0.60 -4.16
N SER A 13 -14.99 -0.75 -4.90
CA SER A 13 -15.32 -1.93 -5.70
C SER A 13 -14.21 -2.37 -6.68
N SER A 14 -13.33 -1.43 -7.07
CA SER A 14 -12.22 -1.66 -8.01
C SER A 14 -11.16 -2.66 -7.53
N ASN A 15 -10.99 -2.88 -6.21
CA ASN A 15 -9.87 -3.68 -5.69
C ASN A 15 -10.14 -5.18 -5.51
N ARG A 16 -11.35 -5.68 -5.83
CA ARG A 16 -11.69 -7.10 -5.61
C ARG A 16 -10.86 -8.06 -6.48
N GLY A 17 -10.61 -7.72 -7.74
CA GLY A 17 -9.85 -8.58 -8.66
C GLY A 17 -8.41 -8.80 -8.20
N VAL A 18 -7.74 -7.73 -7.76
CA VAL A 18 -6.36 -7.78 -7.25
C VAL A 18 -6.29 -8.61 -5.96
N ALA A 19 -7.25 -8.43 -5.05
CA ALA A 19 -7.29 -9.18 -3.79
C ALA A 19 -7.44 -10.70 -4.02
N ILE A 20 -8.29 -11.11 -4.98
CA ILE A 20 -8.47 -12.51 -5.35
C ILE A 20 -7.19 -13.08 -5.96
N ALA A 21 -6.57 -12.36 -6.89
CA ALA A 21 -5.34 -12.79 -7.55
C ALA A 21 -4.19 -13.02 -6.55
N ILE A 22 -3.97 -12.07 -5.63
CA ILE A 22 -2.94 -12.19 -4.59
C ILE A 22 -3.24 -13.36 -3.66
N SER A 23 -4.50 -13.52 -3.24
CA SER A 23 -4.89 -14.59 -2.32
C SER A 23 -4.67 -15.97 -2.94
N LEU A 24 -5.06 -16.14 -4.21
CA LEU A 24 -4.86 -17.38 -4.95
C LEU A 24 -3.36 -17.67 -5.17
N GLY A 25 -2.56 -16.64 -5.49
CA GLY A 25 -1.11 -16.77 -5.65
C GLY A 25 -0.42 -17.24 -4.37
N VAL A 26 -0.76 -16.65 -3.22
CA VAL A 26 -0.22 -17.08 -1.92
C VAL A 26 -0.68 -18.50 -1.57
N LEU A 27 -1.93 -18.86 -1.84
CA LEU A 27 -2.44 -20.21 -1.62
C LEU A 27 -1.67 -21.24 -2.45
N MET A 28 -1.49 -20.99 -3.76
CA MET A 28 -0.71 -21.86 -4.64
C MET A 28 0.75 -21.96 -4.18
N THR A 29 1.35 -20.85 -3.75
CA THR A 29 2.72 -20.83 -3.23
C THR A 29 2.84 -21.66 -1.94
N MET A 30 1.86 -21.60 -1.04
CA MET A 30 1.83 -22.43 0.17
C MET A 30 1.71 -23.91 -0.16
N VAL A 31 0.78 -24.28 -1.06
CA VAL A 31 0.59 -25.66 -1.50
C VAL A 31 1.86 -26.20 -2.16
N ALA A 32 2.48 -25.41 -3.05
CA ALA A 32 3.73 -25.77 -3.69
C ALA A 32 4.86 -25.88 -2.66
N SER A 33 4.98 -24.95 -1.70
CA SER A 33 6.03 -25.01 -0.69
C SER A 33 5.88 -26.22 0.24
N ILE A 34 4.66 -26.68 0.54
CA ILE A 34 4.43 -27.84 1.42
C ILE A 34 4.55 -29.17 0.65
N THR A 35 4.36 -29.18 -0.67
CA THR A 35 4.46 -30.40 -1.48
C THR A 35 5.83 -30.53 -2.16
N LEU A 36 6.26 -29.47 -2.85
CA LEU A 36 7.45 -29.45 -3.68
C LEU A 36 8.73 -29.37 -2.84
N LEU A 37 8.76 -28.58 -1.76
CA LEU A 37 9.95 -28.50 -0.91
C LEU A 37 10.30 -29.87 -0.30
N PRO A 38 9.39 -30.59 0.40
CA PRO A 38 9.74 -31.92 0.92
C PRO A 38 9.96 -32.95 -0.18
N ALA A 39 9.28 -32.87 -1.34
CA ALA A 39 9.54 -33.76 -2.47
C ALA A 39 10.97 -33.58 -3.01
N VAL A 40 11.42 -32.34 -3.18
CA VAL A 40 12.79 -32.02 -3.63
C VAL A 40 13.80 -32.42 -2.55
N LEU A 41 13.53 -32.13 -1.27
CA LEU A 41 14.40 -32.55 -0.17
C LEU A 41 14.52 -34.08 -0.07
N GLY A 42 13.42 -34.80 -0.27
CA GLY A 42 13.38 -36.26 -0.31
C GLY A 42 14.11 -36.84 -1.53
N PHE A 43 13.96 -36.21 -2.71
CA PHE A 43 14.61 -36.63 -3.95
C PHE A 43 16.13 -36.41 -3.96
N VAL A 44 16.60 -35.24 -3.51
CA VAL A 44 18.04 -34.93 -3.45
C VAL A 44 18.70 -35.61 -2.24
N GLY A 45 17.94 -35.89 -1.19
CA GLY A 45 18.40 -36.62 0.00
C GLY A 45 19.58 -35.94 0.71
N ARG A 46 20.50 -36.75 1.26
CA ARG A 46 21.70 -36.28 1.99
C ARG A 46 22.73 -35.55 1.11
N ASN A 47 22.55 -35.51 -0.21
CA ASN A 47 23.49 -34.84 -1.11
C ASN A 47 23.35 -33.31 -1.10
N ILE A 48 22.28 -32.76 -0.49
CA ILE A 48 22.11 -31.30 -0.32
C ILE A 48 23.29 -30.69 0.45
N ASP A 49 23.76 -31.38 1.49
CA ASP A 49 24.85 -30.90 2.35
C ASP A 49 26.24 -31.08 1.74
N LYS A 50 26.37 -31.75 0.59
CA LYS A 50 27.63 -31.87 -0.15
C LYS A 50 27.99 -30.59 -0.91
N LEU A 51 26.99 -29.81 -1.30
CA LEU A 51 27.15 -28.46 -1.86
C LEU A 51 27.28 -27.39 -0.77
N GLY A 52 27.23 -27.77 0.51
CA GLY A 52 27.37 -26.85 1.63
C GLY A 52 28.80 -26.33 1.78
N LEU A 53 28.98 -25.01 1.63
CA LEU A 53 30.25 -24.33 1.89
C LEU A 53 30.81 -24.69 3.29
N PRO A 54 32.10 -25.05 3.42
CA PRO A 54 32.69 -25.49 4.69
C PRO A 54 32.60 -24.44 5.81
N HIS A 55 32.45 -23.16 5.45
CA HIS A 55 32.28 -22.06 6.40
C HIS A 55 30.93 -22.09 7.14
N ARG A 56 29.87 -22.66 6.55
CA ARG A 56 28.56 -22.79 7.20
C ARG A 56 28.54 -23.84 8.31
N ARG A 57 29.34 -24.90 8.21
CA ARG A 57 29.43 -25.95 9.24
C ARG A 57 30.02 -25.43 10.55
N ARG A 58 31.03 -24.55 10.49
CA ARG A 58 31.61 -23.89 11.67
C ARG A 58 30.66 -22.89 12.34
N ALA A 59 29.78 -22.24 11.57
CA ALA A 59 28.79 -21.32 12.12
C ALA A 59 27.73 -22.05 12.98
N THR A 60 27.42 -23.30 12.67
CA THR A 60 26.50 -24.14 13.46
C THR A 60 27.14 -24.64 14.77
N GLU A 61 28.45 -24.88 14.78
CA GLU A 61 29.18 -25.40 15.94
C GLU A 61 29.52 -24.34 17.01
N GLN A 62 29.55 -23.04 16.65
CA GLN A 62 29.79 -21.96 17.62
C GLN A 62 28.67 -20.90 17.65
N PRO A 63 27.44 -21.26 18.11
CA PRO A 63 26.31 -20.33 18.15
C PRO A 63 26.58 -19.07 18.99
N ARG A 64 27.44 -19.18 20.01
CA ARG A 64 27.75 -18.11 20.98
C ARG A 64 28.75 -17.07 20.48
N ALA A 65 29.49 -17.33 19.40
CA ALA A 65 30.47 -16.39 18.84
C ALA A 65 29.90 -15.54 17.69
N SER A 66 28.70 -15.85 17.21
CA SER A 66 28.07 -15.14 16.11
C SER A 66 27.80 -13.68 16.45
N ILE A 67 28.11 -12.76 15.51
CA ILE A 67 27.83 -11.32 15.62
C ILE A 67 26.37 -11.09 16.00
N TRP A 68 25.46 -11.88 15.44
CA TRP A 68 24.02 -11.85 15.72
C TRP A 68 23.66 -12.21 17.18
N TYR A 69 24.40 -13.14 17.80
CA TYR A 69 24.21 -13.49 19.21
C TYR A 69 24.66 -12.37 20.15
N ARG A 70 25.76 -11.69 19.80
CA ARG A 70 26.22 -10.50 20.54
C ARG A 70 25.22 -9.36 20.41
N TRP A 71 24.70 -9.14 19.20
CA TRP A 71 23.70 -8.12 18.92
C TRP A 71 22.39 -8.36 19.67
N SER A 72 21.88 -9.59 19.69
CA SER A 72 20.66 -9.93 20.44
C SER A 72 20.83 -9.73 21.95
N ARG A 73 21.99 -10.08 22.52
CA ARG A 73 22.30 -9.81 23.93
C ARG A 73 22.41 -8.33 24.25
N VAL A 74 22.96 -7.52 23.35
CA VAL A 74 23.02 -6.05 23.53
C VAL A 74 21.59 -5.49 23.56
N LEU A 75 20.73 -5.95 22.65
CA LEU A 75 19.32 -5.57 22.61
C LEU A 75 18.57 -5.98 23.88
N GLN A 76 18.80 -7.21 24.37
CA GLN A 76 18.17 -7.73 25.59
C GLN A 76 18.66 -7.05 26.88
N ARG A 77 19.92 -6.61 26.93
CA ARG A 77 20.46 -5.93 28.13
C ARG A 77 19.90 -4.52 28.31
N ARG A 78 19.49 -3.86 27.23
CA ARG A 78 18.88 -2.52 27.27
C ARG A 78 17.70 -2.46 26.27
N PRO A 79 16.56 -3.06 26.62
CA PRO A 79 15.41 -3.13 25.71
C PRO A 79 14.78 -1.75 25.49
N TRP A 80 14.70 -0.91 26.53
CA TRP A 80 14.04 0.39 26.46
C TRP A 80 14.66 1.36 25.44
N PRO A 81 15.99 1.61 25.42
CA PRO A 81 16.61 2.43 24.38
C PRO A 81 16.39 1.88 22.97
N ALA A 82 16.45 0.56 22.78
CA ALA A 82 16.25 -0.05 21.47
C ALA A 82 14.81 0.15 20.97
N VAL A 83 13.83 -0.02 21.85
CA VAL A 83 12.41 0.24 21.55
C VAL A 83 12.20 1.71 21.22
N ILE A 84 12.74 2.63 22.02
CA ILE A 84 12.59 4.08 21.80
C ILE A 84 13.22 4.49 20.46
N ILE A 85 14.44 4.05 20.16
CA ILE A 85 15.12 4.37 18.90
C ILE A 85 14.35 3.79 17.72
N GLY A 86 13.97 2.51 17.78
CA GLY A 86 13.21 1.87 16.70
C GLY A 86 11.86 2.55 16.46
N PHE A 87 11.15 2.88 17.53
CA PHE A 87 9.88 3.59 17.46
C PHE A 87 10.04 5.01 16.91
N ALA A 88 11.05 5.76 17.35
CA ALA A 88 11.34 7.09 16.85
C ALA A 88 11.67 7.07 15.34
N VAL A 89 12.46 6.10 14.88
CA VAL A 89 12.75 5.91 13.45
C VAL A 89 11.47 5.63 12.68
N LEU A 90 10.60 4.74 13.17
CA LEU A 90 9.32 4.46 12.54
C LEU A 90 8.42 5.71 12.47
N LEU A 91 8.38 6.53 13.53
CA LEU A 91 7.63 7.79 13.52
C LEU A 91 8.16 8.80 12.50
N VAL A 92 9.49 8.93 12.39
CA VAL A 92 10.12 9.81 11.38
C VAL A 92 9.75 9.35 9.97
N LEU A 93 9.79 8.05 9.71
CA LEU A 93 9.39 7.50 8.41
C LEU A 93 7.88 7.63 8.17
N ALA A 94 7.05 7.63 9.22
CA ALA A 94 5.62 7.81 9.13
C ALA A 94 5.19 9.29 9.02
N ALA A 95 6.07 10.25 9.32
CA ALA A 95 5.78 11.69 9.26
C ALA A 95 5.12 12.17 7.95
N PRO A 96 5.51 11.69 6.75
CA PRO A 96 4.89 12.13 5.49
C PRO A 96 3.41 11.78 5.37
N VAL A 97 2.94 10.74 6.10
CA VAL A 97 1.53 10.32 6.09
C VAL A 97 0.62 11.43 6.63
N VAL A 98 1.09 12.20 7.62
CA VAL A 98 0.33 13.32 8.19
C VAL A 98 0.19 14.47 7.18
N SER A 99 1.17 14.62 6.27
CA SER A 99 1.14 15.62 5.20
C SER A 99 0.40 15.15 3.93
N MET A 100 -0.09 13.92 3.91
CA MET A 100 -0.69 13.33 2.71
C MET A 100 -2.07 13.94 2.43
N ARG A 101 -2.17 14.68 1.32
CA ARG A 101 -3.45 15.18 0.81
C ARG A 101 -4.09 14.10 -0.06
N LEU A 102 -5.19 13.51 0.41
CA LEU A 102 -5.96 12.58 -0.38
C LEU A 102 -6.77 13.36 -1.42
N GLY A 103 -6.37 13.28 -2.68
CA GLY A 103 -7.10 13.82 -3.83
C GLY A 103 -7.56 12.70 -4.75
N PHE A 104 -8.58 12.96 -5.57
CA PHE A 104 -8.99 12.04 -6.62
C PHE A 104 -7.89 11.97 -7.69
N ALA A 105 -7.62 10.76 -8.20
CA ALA A 105 -6.71 10.59 -9.31
C ALA A 105 -7.31 11.25 -10.55
N ASP A 106 -6.69 12.32 -11.03
CA ASP A 106 -7.09 13.05 -12.23
C ASP A 106 -5.96 13.04 -13.27
N ALA A 107 -6.22 13.50 -14.50
CA ALA A 107 -5.23 13.54 -15.58
C ALA A 107 -3.96 14.36 -15.21
N GLY A 108 -4.04 15.25 -14.21
CA GLY A 108 -2.89 15.95 -13.63
C GLY A 108 -1.88 15.06 -12.88
N ASN A 109 -2.25 13.83 -12.49
CA ASN A 109 -1.33 12.86 -11.86
C ASN A 109 -0.48 12.07 -12.87
N ARG A 110 -0.73 12.21 -14.18
CA ARG A 110 0.01 11.50 -15.23
C ARG A 110 1.37 12.16 -15.51
N PRO A 111 2.34 11.50 -16.15
CA PRO A 111 3.60 12.14 -16.54
C PRO A 111 3.38 13.38 -17.42
N THR A 112 4.25 14.39 -17.32
CA THR A 112 4.17 15.63 -18.14
C THR A 112 4.38 15.38 -19.63
N SER A 113 4.92 14.23 -20.00
CA SER A 113 5.05 13.76 -21.38
C SER A 113 3.74 13.22 -21.97
N ASP A 114 2.70 13.01 -21.16
CA ASP A 114 1.42 12.49 -21.63
C ASP A 114 0.59 13.61 -22.27
N THR A 115 0.15 13.40 -23.51
CA THR A 115 -0.69 14.34 -24.26
C THR A 115 -1.99 14.64 -23.52
N THR A 116 -2.49 13.69 -22.75
CA THR A 116 -3.68 13.83 -21.91
C THR A 116 -3.47 14.85 -20.79
N ARG A 117 -2.27 14.89 -20.18
CA ARG A 117 -1.93 15.87 -19.14
C ARG A 117 -1.70 17.26 -19.73
N GLN A 118 -1.11 17.34 -20.91
CA GLN A 118 -0.89 18.63 -21.60
C GLN A 118 -2.23 19.28 -22.00
N ALA A 119 -3.18 18.49 -22.52
CA ALA A 119 -4.53 18.98 -22.81
C ALA A 119 -5.24 19.48 -21.54
N TYR A 120 -5.12 18.75 -20.43
CA TYR A 120 -5.67 19.14 -19.13
C TYR A 120 -5.13 20.49 -18.64
N ASP A 121 -3.81 20.70 -18.74
CA ASP A 121 -3.16 21.95 -18.33
C ASP A 121 -3.50 23.12 -19.25
N LEU A 122 -3.71 22.88 -20.55
CA LEU A 122 -4.14 23.89 -21.52
C LEU A 122 -5.59 24.33 -21.26
N LEU A 123 -6.49 23.38 -20.95
CA LEU A 123 -7.87 23.67 -20.56
C LEU A 123 -7.93 24.52 -19.28
N SER A 124 -7.15 24.15 -18.25
CA SER A 124 -7.07 24.94 -17.01
C SER A 124 -6.48 26.33 -17.20
N ARG A 125 -5.49 26.49 -18.11
CA ARG A 125 -4.89 27.79 -18.43
C ARG A 125 -5.80 28.69 -19.27
N GLY A 126 -6.53 28.11 -20.22
CA GLY A 126 -7.41 28.85 -21.12
C GLY A 126 -8.73 29.28 -20.48
N PHE A 127 -9.33 28.43 -19.64
CA PHE A 127 -10.68 28.64 -19.09
C PHE A 127 -10.71 28.96 -17.59
N GLY A 128 -9.55 29.00 -16.93
CA GLY A 128 -9.41 29.35 -15.51
C GLY A 128 -9.36 28.15 -14.56
N LYS A 129 -8.80 28.39 -13.36
CA LYS A 129 -8.64 27.36 -12.33
C LYS A 129 -9.99 26.76 -11.91
N GLY A 130 -10.11 25.44 -11.92
CA GLY A 130 -11.32 24.71 -11.51
C GLY A 130 -12.23 24.23 -12.65
N PHE A 131 -11.92 24.56 -13.91
CA PHE A 131 -12.68 24.09 -15.09
C PHE A 131 -12.73 22.55 -15.21
N ASN A 132 -11.65 21.87 -14.84
CA ASN A 132 -11.55 20.41 -14.93
C ASN A 132 -12.26 19.66 -13.79
N GLY A 133 -12.79 20.37 -12.79
CA GLY A 133 -13.50 19.77 -11.66
C GLY A 133 -14.63 20.67 -11.15
N PRO A 134 -15.67 20.94 -11.96
CA PRO A 134 -16.77 21.80 -11.56
C PRO A 134 -17.55 21.17 -10.38
N LEU A 135 -17.91 21.98 -9.38
CA LEU A 135 -18.78 21.54 -8.29
C LEU A 135 -20.18 21.27 -8.82
N LEU A 136 -20.55 19.99 -8.90
CA LEU A 136 -21.90 19.57 -9.24
C LEU A 136 -22.78 19.58 -7.98
N LEU A 137 -23.69 20.55 -7.91
CA LEU A 137 -24.74 20.60 -6.91
C LEU A 137 -25.94 19.78 -7.42
N ALA A 138 -26.19 18.63 -6.79
CA ALA A 138 -27.35 17.81 -7.07
C ALA A 138 -28.27 17.79 -5.83
N ALA A 139 -29.52 18.24 -6.00
CA ALA A 139 -30.54 18.19 -4.96
C ALA A 139 -31.64 17.20 -5.39
N LYS A 140 -32.04 16.31 -4.48
CA LYS A 140 -33.19 15.42 -4.69
C LYS A 140 -34.42 16.10 -4.10
N THR A 141 -35.31 16.56 -4.95
CA THR A 141 -36.51 17.31 -4.56
C THR A 141 -37.75 16.43 -4.68
N PRO A 142 -38.74 16.54 -3.77
CA PRO A 142 -40.00 15.78 -3.83
C PRO A 142 -40.85 16.05 -5.08
N GLY A 143 -40.50 17.02 -5.92
CA GLY A 143 -41.16 17.28 -7.21
C GLY A 143 -42.30 18.29 -7.10
N GLY A 144 -42.29 19.12 -6.05
CA GLY A 144 -43.29 20.17 -5.84
C GLY A 144 -42.92 21.48 -6.56
N PRO A 145 -43.90 22.34 -6.89
CA PRO A 145 -43.65 23.64 -7.51
C PRO A 145 -42.81 24.61 -6.65
N ALA A 146 -42.71 24.36 -5.34
CA ALA A 146 -41.84 25.11 -4.42
C ALA A 146 -40.35 24.73 -4.52
N ASP A 147 -40.02 23.60 -5.15
CA ASP A 147 -38.63 23.15 -5.30
C ASP A 147 -37.91 23.92 -6.42
N ALA A 148 -38.67 24.36 -7.45
CA ALA A 148 -38.14 25.14 -8.57
C ALA A 148 -37.73 26.56 -8.17
N SER A 149 -38.45 27.19 -7.22
CA SER A 149 -38.11 28.53 -6.71
C SER A 149 -36.87 28.49 -5.79
N ALA A 150 -36.71 27.45 -4.97
CA ALA A 150 -35.54 27.26 -4.12
C ALA A 150 -34.23 27.07 -4.93
N LEU A 151 -34.29 26.36 -6.05
CA LEU A 151 -33.16 26.22 -6.98
C LEU A 151 -32.79 27.54 -7.67
N GLY A 152 -33.78 28.42 -7.92
CA GLY A 152 -33.56 29.76 -8.48
C GLY A 152 -32.72 30.66 -7.57
N HIS A 153 -32.99 30.65 -6.26
CA HIS A 153 -32.24 31.46 -5.28
C HIS A 153 -30.78 31.00 -5.11
N LEU A 154 -30.49 29.71 -5.26
CA LEU A 154 -29.13 29.17 -5.19
C LEU A 154 -28.28 29.52 -6.41
N ARG A 155 -28.90 29.64 -7.61
CA ARG A 155 -28.22 30.13 -8.81
C ARG A 155 -27.89 31.62 -8.76
N ALA A 156 -28.77 32.44 -8.14
CA ALA A 156 -28.59 33.89 -8.08
C ALA A 156 -27.54 34.34 -7.04
N THR A 157 -27.22 33.51 -6.05
CA THR A 157 -26.29 33.86 -4.95
C THR A 157 -24.82 33.51 -5.27
N ASN A 158 -24.56 32.76 -6.35
CA ASN A 158 -23.23 32.21 -6.68
C ASN A 158 -22.67 32.71 -8.03
N ALA A 159 -23.20 33.81 -8.56
CA ALA A 159 -22.59 34.59 -9.65
C ALA A 159 -21.78 35.75 -9.04
#